data_AF-A0A180F6T4-F1
#
_entry.id   AF-A0A180F6T4-F1
#
_cell.length_a   1.000
_cell.length_b   1.000
_cell.length_c   1.000
_cell.angle_alpha   90.00
_cell.angle_beta   90.00
_cell.angle_gamma   90.00
#
_symmetry.space_group_name_H-M   'P 1'
#
loop_
_entity.id
_entity.type
_entity.pdbx_description
1 polymer ?
#
loop_
_entity_poly.entity_id
_entity_poly.type
_entity_poly.pdbx_seq_one_letter_code
_entity_poly.pdbx_strand_id
1 'polypeptide(L)'
;MTTIQEKLADSLLVLKQLQNKDGPAVLKSSEISRTHLERLLSRGFIQEVMKGWYISSRPNRAAGDTTNWYTSYWYFISKYANARFGQEWCLSAEQSLSLYSGNRTVPGQIIIRSPRASNNAVLLMYNTSLLDLKTTVAVPVYREPLFGLNLYTLPEALIECSPDFFRLDSVTARTCLSMLPDVADILKIVLEKGQTTKAGRLAGAFRNIGHTNAADEMMNTMKSLGYAVREEDPFADRSIIAYSRITSPYVMRLKLMWNKMRDTVIAHFPETRQVHVNVEACLKGIEAQYKSDAYHSLSIEGYKVTDDLIEKVRSAHWKPDADASDAGQRNAMAARGYWQAFQAVKESVKKILTGGNPGEVVGSDHRVWYRELFAPSVAVGLLKPSDLVGYRTHQVYISGAKHTPLNPEAVREAVPILFELLKDESDARVRAVLGHFVFVYIHPYMDGNGRIARFLMNAMLVSGGYDWTVIPVERRQEYMSALEKASVGGDITEFTLFLTSLLQKSSFTSSPVLPEK
;
A
#
# COMPACT_ATOMS: atom_id res chain seq x y z
N MET A 1 24.17 9.27 42.80
CA MET A 1 24.39 9.70 41.40
C MET A 1 23.43 8.91 40.53
N THR A 2 22.63 9.57 39.68
CA THR A 2 21.75 8.87 38.74
C THR A 2 22.57 8.10 37.70
N THR A 3 22.20 6.85 37.48
CA THR A 3 22.86 5.95 36.53
C THR A 3 22.63 6.40 35.08
N ILE A 4 23.46 5.91 34.15
CA ILE A 4 23.29 6.19 32.72
C ILE A 4 21.93 5.67 32.21
N GLN A 5 21.43 4.57 32.76
CA GLN A 5 20.13 3.99 32.42
C GLN A 5 18.97 4.87 32.91
N GLU A 6 19.02 5.38 34.15
CA GLU A 6 18.01 6.31 34.67
C GLU A 6 17.96 7.61 33.87
N LYS A 7 19.12 8.15 33.48
CA LYS A 7 19.20 9.34 32.61
C LYS A 7 18.60 9.08 31.22
N LEU A 8 18.81 7.89 30.66
CA LEU A 8 18.18 7.52 29.38
C LEU A 8 16.67 7.38 29.53
N ALA A 9 16.20 6.68 30.58
CA ALA A 9 14.78 6.51 30.87
C ALA A 9 14.06 7.86 31.00
N ASP A 10 14.66 8.81 31.71
CA ASP A 10 14.16 10.18 31.84
C ASP A 10 14.02 10.89 30.48
N SER A 11 15.00 10.73 29.58
CA SER A 11 14.92 11.31 28.23
C SER A 11 13.87 10.61 27.35
N LEU A 12 13.63 9.31 27.56
CA LEU A 12 12.56 8.58 26.88
C LEU A 12 11.18 9.02 27.38
N LEU A 13 11.03 9.39 28.65
CA LEU A 13 9.79 9.98 29.17
C LEU A 13 9.50 11.33 28.52
N VAL A 14 10.51 12.19 28.39
CA VAL A 14 10.39 13.47 27.66
C VAL A 14 10.00 13.22 26.19
N LEU A 15 10.66 12.27 25.51
CA LEU A 15 10.32 11.92 24.13
C LEU A 15 8.86 11.42 24.01
N LYS A 16 8.40 10.61 24.97
CA LYS A 16 7.03 10.09 25.02
C LYS A 16 5.99 11.22 25.18
N GLN A 17 6.28 12.24 25.98
CA GLN A 17 5.40 13.40 26.13
C GLN A 17 5.27 14.23 24.85
N LEU A 18 6.29 14.18 23.99
CA LEU A 18 6.35 14.88 22.71
C LEU A 18 5.85 14.02 21.52
N GLN A 19 5.39 12.79 21.77
CA GLN A 19 4.77 11.96 20.75
C GLN A 19 3.39 12.51 20.37
N ASN A 20 3.06 12.43 19.08
CA ASN A 20 1.71 12.73 18.64
C ASN A 20 0.76 11.64 19.18
N LYS A 21 -0.47 12.04 19.55
CA LYS A 21 -1.47 11.14 20.16
C LYS A 21 -1.61 9.81 19.42
N ASP A 22 -1.55 9.87 18.09
CA ASP A 22 -1.72 8.73 17.17
C ASP A 22 -0.55 8.56 16.18
N GLY A 23 0.64 9.13 16.46
CA GLY A 23 1.75 9.16 15.50
C GLY A 23 3.16 9.34 16.09
N PRO A 24 4.22 9.23 15.26
CA PRO A 24 5.60 9.41 15.71
C PRO A 24 5.85 10.82 16.24
N ALA A 25 6.86 10.98 17.09
CA ALA A 25 7.26 12.30 17.57
C ALA A 25 7.98 13.05 16.44
N VAL A 26 7.58 14.29 16.20
CA VAL A 26 8.30 15.26 15.37
C VAL A 26 8.69 16.40 16.27
N LEU A 27 9.96 16.79 16.26
CA LEU A 27 10.55 17.65 17.28
C LEU A 27 11.30 18.79 16.61
N LYS A 28 11.11 20.00 17.12
CA LYS A 28 12.00 21.14 16.86
C LYS A 28 12.99 21.25 18.02
N SER A 29 14.24 21.62 17.75
CA SER A 29 15.29 21.72 18.77
C SER A 29 14.94 22.63 19.94
N SER A 30 14.03 23.60 19.74
CA SER A 30 13.54 24.51 20.80
C SER A 30 12.55 23.87 21.78
N GLU A 31 12.03 22.67 21.48
CA GLU A 31 11.01 21.98 22.28
C GLU A 31 11.60 20.97 23.28
N ILE A 32 12.92 20.78 23.24
CA ILE A 32 13.62 19.79 24.07
C ILE A 32 14.95 20.37 24.54
N SER A 33 15.35 20.07 25.77
CA SER A 33 16.65 20.52 26.28
C SER A 33 17.79 19.89 25.48
N ARG A 34 18.89 20.63 25.32
CA ARG A 34 20.10 20.15 24.64
C ARG A 34 20.58 18.80 25.20
N THR A 35 20.53 18.65 26.52
CA THR A 35 20.92 17.43 27.24
C THR A 35 20.10 16.21 26.84
N HIS A 36 18.77 16.34 26.72
CA HIS A 36 17.92 15.22 26.29
C HIS A 36 18.09 14.95 24.79
N LEU A 37 18.19 16.00 23.98
CA LEU A 37 18.36 15.91 22.53
C LEU A 37 19.63 15.11 22.17
N GLU A 38 20.78 15.50 22.71
CA GLU A 38 22.08 14.82 22.48
C GLU A 38 22.04 13.36 22.97
N ARG A 39 21.37 13.09 24.09
CA ARG A 39 21.24 11.73 24.64
C ARG A 39 20.37 10.84 23.76
N LEU A 40 19.26 11.35 23.23
CA LEU A 40 18.37 10.60 22.36
C LEU A 40 18.99 10.37 20.97
N LEU A 41 19.69 11.37 20.42
CA LEU A 41 20.43 11.28 19.15
C LEU A 41 21.54 10.24 19.22
N SER A 42 22.42 10.35 20.22
CA SER A 42 23.56 9.42 20.39
C SER A 42 23.14 7.97 20.62
N ARG A 43 21.90 7.74 21.06
CA ARG A 43 21.32 6.40 21.27
C ARG A 43 20.36 5.98 20.15
N GLY A 44 20.19 6.79 19.11
CA GLY A 44 19.39 6.46 17.92
C GLY A 44 17.87 6.45 18.13
N PHE A 45 17.38 7.05 19.22
CA PHE A 45 15.94 7.19 19.50
C PHE A 45 15.28 8.35 18.75
N ILE A 46 16.09 9.27 18.23
CA ILE A 46 15.66 10.30 17.29
C ILE A 46 16.69 10.39 16.17
N GLN A 47 16.25 10.91 15.01
CA GLN A 47 17.10 11.16 13.85
C GLN A 47 16.84 12.58 13.34
N GLU A 48 17.89 13.26 12.90
CA GLU A 48 17.78 14.59 12.29
C GLU A 48 17.26 14.49 10.86
N VAL A 49 16.25 15.28 10.54
CA VAL A 49 15.68 15.40 9.17
C VAL A 49 16.32 16.55 8.43
N MET A 50 16.42 17.69 9.09
CA MET A 50 17.09 18.90 8.64
C MET A 50 17.52 19.72 9.87
N LYS A 51 18.40 20.70 9.70
CA LYS A 51 18.96 21.48 10.81
C LYS A 51 17.89 21.95 11.80
N GLY A 52 17.95 21.44 13.03
CA GLY A 52 17.05 21.80 14.12
C GLY A 52 15.69 21.09 14.13
N TRP A 53 15.49 20.10 13.26
CA TRP A 53 14.28 19.28 13.18
C TRP A 53 14.61 17.78 13.22
N TYR A 54 13.87 17.08 14.07
CA TYR A 54 14.11 15.67 14.37
C TYR A 54 12.81 14.88 14.36
N ILE A 55 12.92 13.57 14.15
CA ILE A 55 11.80 12.63 14.27
C ILE A 55 12.20 11.44 15.13
N SER A 56 11.22 10.81 15.78
CA SER A 56 11.44 9.58 16.54
C SER A 56 11.95 8.46 15.63
N SER A 57 12.87 7.67 16.18
CA SER A 57 13.52 6.54 15.52
C SER A 57 13.57 5.35 16.48
N ARG A 58 13.64 4.13 15.92
CA ARG A 58 13.94 2.92 16.70
C ARG A 58 15.46 2.67 16.68
N PRO A 59 16.10 2.44 17.83
CA PRO A 59 17.51 2.07 17.88
C PRO A 59 17.74 0.70 17.19
N ASN A 60 18.96 0.47 16.69
CA ASN A 60 19.43 -0.78 16.05
C ASN A 60 18.81 -1.14 14.69
N ARG A 61 18.41 -0.16 13.87
CA ARG A 61 18.01 -0.40 12.47
C ARG A 61 19.22 -0.47 11.53
N ALA A 62 19.09 -1.24 10.46
CA ALA A 62 20.10 -1.32 9.41
C ALA A 62 20.29 0.04 8.71
N ALA A 63 21.51 0.33 8.26
CA ALA A 63 21.79 1.53 7.49
C ALA A 63 20.92 1.56 6.22
N GLY A 64 20.25 2.69 5.96
CA GLY A 64 19.34 2.86 4.82
C GLY A 64 17.86 2.54 5.09
N ASP A 65 17.48 2.21 6.32
CA ASP A 65 16.07 1.98 6.66
C ASP A 65 15.23 3.28 6.62
N THR A 66 14.34 3.35 5.64
CA THR A 66 13.49 4.53 5.39
C THR A 66 12.22 4.58 6.23
N THR A 67 11.89 3.52 6.97
CA THR A 67 10.59 3.37 7.66
C THR A 67 10.29 4.54 8.59
N ASN A 68 11.27 4.97 9.38
CA ASN A 68 11.08 6.05 10.35
C ASN A 68 10.71 7.36 9.65
N TRP A 69 11.33 7.63 8.49
CA TRP A 69 11.05 8.83 7.71
C TRP A 69 9.64 8.78 7.11
N TYR A 70 9.29 7.71 6.39
CA TYR A 70 7.98 7.62 5.75
C TYR A 70 6.83 7.53 6.77
N THR A 71 7.06 6.92 7.93
CA THR A 71 6.10 6.94 9.06
C THR A 71 5.88 8.34 9.61
N SER A 72 6.93 9.17 9.63
CA SER A 72 6.89 10.51 10.21
C SER A 72 6.61 11.61 9.19
N TYR A 73 6.59 11.30 7.90
CA TYR A 73 6.61 12.27 6.81
C TYR A 73 5.47 13.29 6.93
N TRP A 74 4.23 12.82 6.95
CA TRP A 74 3.06 13.71 6.97
C TRP A 74 2.95 14.52 8.28
N TYR A 75 3.30 13.92 9.41
CA TYR A 75 3.40 14.63 10.69
C TYR A 75 4.49 15.70 10.66
N PHE A 76 5.62 15.41 10.00
CA PHE A 76 6.71 16.36 9.83
C PHE A 76 6.27 17.54 8.97
N ILE A 77 5.62 17.30 7.84
CA ILE A 77 5.10 18.36 6.97
C ILE A 77 4.11 19.25 7.71
N SER A 78 3.14 18.65 8.41
CA SER A 78 2.16 19.38 9.20
C SER A 78 2.82 20.26 10.27
N LYS A 79 3.72 19.69 11.08
CA LYS A 79 4.38 20.43 12.17
C LYS A 79 5.33 21.51 11.64
N TYR A 80 6.10 21.21 10.60
CA TYR A 80 7.01 22.15 9.95
C TYR A 80 6.25 23.34 9.37
N ALA A 81 5.20 23.09 8.60
CA ALA A 81 4.43 24.12 7.95
C ALA A 81 3.70 25.02 8.96
N ASN A 82 3.10 24.44 10.00
CA ASN A 82 2.49 25.22 11.08
C ASN A 82 3.52 26.07 11.83
N ALA A 83 4.71 25.55 12.10
CA ALA A 83 5.76 26.30 12.79
C ALA A 83 6.34 27.46 11.94
N ARG A 84 6.34 27.33 10.60
CA ARG A 84 6.90 28.32 9.68
C ARG A 84 5.85 29.33 9.19
N PHE A 85 4.64 28.87 8.91
CA PHE A 85 3.59 29.62 8.21
C PHE A 85 2.29 29.75 9.00
N GLY A 86 2.27 29.34 10.28
CA GLY A 86 1.09 29.47 11.13
C GLY A 86 -0.13 28.78 10.51
N GLN A 87 -1.22 29.51 10.33
CA GLN A 87 -2.45 29.00 9.68
C GLN A 87 -2.51 29.30 8.17
N GLU A 88 -1.59 30.12 7.64
CA GLU A 88 -1.63 30.62 6.26
C GLU A 88 -0.82 29.72 5.33
N TRP A 89 -1.15 28.44 5.29
CA TRP A 89 -0.55 27.50 4.35
C TRP A 89 -1.52 26.41 3.94
N CYS A 90 -1.29 25.84 2.76
CA CYS A 90 -1.92 24.60 2.32
C CYS A 90 -0.98 23.81 1.41
N LEU A 91 -1.26 22.53 1.18
CA LEU A 91 -0.60 21.74 0.14
C LEU A 91 -1.11 22.13 -1.26
N SER A 92 -0.42 21.71 -2.32
CA SER A 92 -0.91 21.91 -3.69
C SER A 92 -2.25 21.24 -3.95
N ALA A 93 -2.93 21.67 -5.02
CA ALA A 93 -4.19 21.09 -5.46
C ALA A 93 -4.03 19.58 -5.75
N GLU A 94 -3.01 19.18 -6.51
CA GLU A 94 -2.74 17.79 -6.86
C GLU A 94 -2.44 16.90 -5.64
N GLN A 95 -1.72 17.44 -4.66
CA GLN A 95 -1.45 16.70 -3.42
C GLN A 95 -2.70 16.58 -2.55
N SER A 96 -3.55 17.60 -2.54
CA SER A 96 -4.85 17.56 -1.88
C SER A 96 -5.73 16.48 -2.51
N LEU A 97 -5.82 16.42 -3.84
CA LEU A 97 -6.54 15.37 -4.57
C LEU A 97 -5.98 13.97 -4.28
N SER A 98 -4.66 13.82 -4.24
CA SER A 98 -4.01 12.56 -3.87
C SER A 98 -4.50 12.07 -2.51
N LEU A 99 -4.50 12.93 -1.50
CA LEU A 99 -4.96 12.59 -0.14
C LEU A 99 -6.46 12.26 -0.10
N TYR A 100 -7.31 13.01 -0.81
CA TYR A 100 -8.75 12.72 -0.92
C TYR A 100 -9.02 11.35 -1.55
N SER A 101 -8.27 10.98 -2.59
CA SER A 101 -8.39 9.66 -3.24
C SER A 101 -7.89 8.49 -2.38
N GLY A 102 -7.32 8.78 -1.20
CA GLY A 102 -6.68 7.79 -0.35
C GLY A 102 -5.23 7.47 -0.73
N ASN A 103 -4.67 8.14 -1.75
CA ASN A 103 -3.26 8.02 -2.10
C ASN A 103 -2.37 8.80 -1.12
N ARG A 104 -1.71 8.08 -0.22
CA ARG A 104 -0.80 8.64 0.80
C ARG A 104 0.67 8.39 0.51
N THR A 105 0.99 8.07 -0.74
CA THR A 105 2.37 7.89 -1.19
C THR A 105 3.18 9.13 -0.90
N VAL A 106 4.38 8.94 -0.33
CA VAL A 106 5.29 10.06 -0.04
C VAL A 106 5.84 10.61 -1.37
N PRO A 107 5.59 11.90 -1.69
CA PRO A 107 6.05 12.48 -2.94
C PRO A 107 7.57 12.72 -2.92
N GLY A 108 8.20 12.68 -4.10
CA GLY A 108 9.60 13.08 -4.25
C GLY A 108 9.82 14.57 -3.93
N GLN A 109 8.83 15.42 -4.22
CA GLN A 109 8.78 16.80 -3.78
C GLN A 109 7.37 17.16 -3.31
N ILE A 110 7.26 17.67 -2.07
CA ILE A 110 6.02 18.25 -1.56
C ILE A 110 6.03 19.76 -1.79
N ILE A 111 4.89 20.30 -2.25
CA ILE A 111 4.73 21.74 -2.45
C ILE A 111 3.83 22.29 -1.34
N ILE A 112 4.37 23.22 -0.56
CA ILE A 112 3.64 23.98 0.46
C ILE A 112 3.42 25.39 -0.07
N ARG A 113 2.16 25.82 -0.14
CA ARG A 113 1.77 27.15 -0.60
C ARG A 113 1.56 28.05 0.61
N SER A 114 2.14 29.25 0.61
CA SER A 114 1.89 30.28 1.63
C SER A 114 2.23 31.67 1.11
N PRO A 115 1.50 32.73 1.47
CA PRO A 115 1.89 34.11 1.14
C PRO A 115 3.22 34.51 1.80
N ARG A 116 3.57 33.81 2.90
CA ARG A 116 4.78 34.03 3.70
C ARG A 116 5.97 33.16 3.25
N ALA A 117 5.80 32.33 2.23
CA ALA A 117 6.88 31.50 1.70
C ALA A 117 7.91 32.32 0.90
N SER A 118 9.01 31.65 0.56
CA SER A 118 10.22 32.26 0.01
C SER A 118 10.67 31.66 -1.32
N ASN A 119 9.92 30.71 -1.90
CA ASN A 119 10.29 29.96 -3.11
C ASN A 119 11.54 29.10 -2.92
N ASN A 120 11.78 28.63 -1.69
CA ASN A 120 12.93 27.83 -1.34
C ASN A 120 12.63 26.33 -1.40
N ALA A 121 13.54 25.58 -2.01
CA ALA A 121 13.55 24.12 -1.95
C ALA A 121 14.51 23.64 -0.84
N VAL A 122 14.04 22.68 -0.05
CA VAL A 122 14.81 22.04 1.03
C VAL A 122 14.88 20.55 0.74
N LEU A 123 16.09 20.00 0.69
CA LEU A 123 16.29 18.56 0.62
C LEU A 123 15.98 17.94 1.99
N LEU A 124 15.24 16.85 1.98
CA LEU A 124 14.88 16.07 3.15
C LEU A 124 15.52 14.68 3.03
N MET A 125 15.19 13.77 3.96
CA MET A 125 15.74 12.41 3.94
C MET A 125 15.31 11.63 2.69
N TYR A 126 16.16 10.69 2.25
CA TYR A 126 15.84 9.65 1.25
C TYR A 126 15.28 10.18 -0.09
N ASN A 127 15.96 11.19 -0.68
CA ASN A 127 15.61 11.81 -1.96
C ASN A 127 14.19 12.39 -2.00
N THR A 128 13.68 12.83 -0.84
CA THR A 128 12.48 13.67 -0.77
C THR A 128 12.88 15.12 -0.60
N SER A 129 12.02 16.04 -1.02
CA SER A 129 12.25 17.48 -0.90
C SER A 129 10.96 18.22 -0.61
N LEU A 130 11.08 19.46 -0.13
CA LEU A 130 9.98 20.37 0.14
C LEU A 130 10.24 21.68 -0.59
N LEU A 131 9.25 22.19 -1.32
CA LEU A 131 9.27 23.51 -1.95
C LEU A 131 8.26 24.41 -1.24
N ASP A 132 8.71 25.52 -0.68
CA ASP A 132 7.81 26.57 -0.14
C ASP A 132 7.45 27.59 -1.24
N LEU A 133 6.26 27.48 -1.83
CA LEU A 133 5.83 28.35 -2.92
C LEU A 133 5.12 29.60 -2.37
N LYS A 134 5.64 30.78 -2.70
CA LYS A 134 5.07 32.09 -2.36
C LYS A 134 3.87 32.39 -3.24
N THR A 135 2.68 32.13 -2.71
CA THR A 135 1.42 32.26 -3.46
C THR A 135 0.22 32.30 -2.50
N THR A 136 -0.97 32.56 -3.03
CA THR A 136 -2.20 32.54 -2.26
C THR A 136 -2.52 31.12 -1.78
N VAL A 137 -3.21 31.07 -0.63
CA VAL A 137 -3.69 29.84 0.02
C VAL A 137 -5.16 29.65 -0.31
N ALA A 138 -5.64 28.40 -0.31
CA ALA A 138 -7.05 28.06 -0.47
C ALA A 138 -7.92 28.77 0.58
N VAL A 139 -9.12 29.21 0.18
CA VAL A 139 -10.09 29.82 1.11
C VAL A 139 -11.48 29.27 0.78
N PRO A 140 -12.08 28.42 1.65
CA PRO A 140 -11.56 27.94 2.93
C PRO A 140 -10.52 26.82 2.80
N VAL A 141 -9.67 26.67 3.81
CA VAL A 141 -8.76 25.52 3.95
C VAL A 141 -9.50 24.35 4.58
N TYR A 142 -9.40 23.16 3.99
CA TYR A 142 -9.83 21.92 4.62
C TYR A 142 -8.72 21.37 5.51
N ARG A 143 -9.00 21.13 6.79
CA ARG A 143 -8.05 20.52 7.72
C ARG A 143 -8.24 19.02 7.75
N GLU A 144 -7.27 18.29 7.19
CA GLU A 144 -7.26 16.84 7.13
C GLU A 144 -7.13 16.25 8.55
N PRO A 145 -8.00 15.31 8.96
CA PRO A 145 -8.11 14.90 10.36
C PRO A 145 -6.97 14.01 10.86
N LEU A 146 -6.33 13.22 10.00
CA LEU A 146 -5.34 12.20 10.42
C LEU A 146 -3.99 12.81 10.79
N PHE A 147 -3.49 13.72 9.96
CA PHE A 147 -2.17 14.33 10.10
C PHE A 147 -2.25 15.83 10.44
N GLY A 148 -3.44 16.42 10.39
CA GLY A 148 -3.65 17.85 10.61
C GLY A 148 -3.13 18.71 9.47
N LEU A 149 -3.09 18.19 8.24
CA LEU A 149 -2.61 18.90 7.06
C LEU A 149 -3.67 19.91 6.57
N ASN A 150 -3.20 21.02 6.03
CA ASN A 150 -4.06 22.02 5.39
C ASN A 150 -4.14 21.74 3.88
N LEU A 151 -5.34 21.46 3.38
CA LEU A 151 -5.62 21.09 1.99
C LEU A 151 -6.57 22.09 1.33
N TYR A 152 -6.59 22.09 0.00
CA TYR A 152 -7.72 22.63 -0.75
C TYR A 152 -9.00 21.85 -0.41
N THR A 153 -10.16 22.50 -0.52
CA THR A 153 -11.42 21.73 -0.59
C THR A 153 -11.42 20.86 -1.85
N LEU A 154 -12.12 19.73 -1.84
CA LEU A 154 -12.18 18.84 -3.01
C LEU A 154 -12.64 19.55 -4.31
N PRO A 155 -13.71 20.37 -4.31
CA PRO A 155 -14.10 21.15 -5.49
C PRO A 155 -13.01 22.11 -5.97
N GLU A 156 -12.43 22.89 -5.06
CA GLU A 156 -11.39 23.87 -5.42
C GLU A 156 -10.11 23.17 -5.92
N ALA A 157 -9.74 22.03 -5.33
CA ALA A 157 -8.60 21.24 -5.78
C ALA A 157 -8.77 20.72 -7.22
N LEU A 158 -9.97 20.28 -7.60
CA LEU A 158 -10.28 19.85 -8.97
C LEU A 158 -10.25 21.03 -9.96
N ILE A 159 -10.62 22.22 -9.52
CA ILE A 159 -10.57 23.46 -10.32
C ILE A 159 -9.11 23.93 -10.51
N GLU A 160 -8.30 23.87 -9.45
CA GLU A 160 -6.95 24.44 -9.43
C GLU A 160 -5.86 23.47 -9.87
N CYS A 161 -6.14 22.17 -10.01
CA CYS A 161 -5.15 21.23 -10.53
C CYS A 161 -4.82 21.49 -12.01
N SER A 162 -3.57 21.16 -12.38
CA SER A 162 -3.09 21.28 -13.74
C SER A 162 -3.87 20.34 -14.69
N PRO A 163 -4.03 20.70 -15.99
CA PRO A 163 -4.64 19.82 -16.97
C PRO A 163 -3.88 18.48 -17.12
N ASP A 164 -2.55 18.51 -16.96
CA ASP A 164 -1.71 17.31 -17.03
C ASP A 164 -2.02 16.30 -15.92
N PHE A 165 -2.54 16.74 -14.78
CA PHE A 165 -2.89 15.86 -13.67
C PHE A 165 -3.88 14.75 -14.08
N PHE A 166 -4.87 15.07 -14.92
CA PHE A 166 -5.85 14.10 -15.42
C PHE A 166 -5.22 13.01 -16.30
N ARG A 167 -4.10 13.30 -16.95
CA ARG A 167 -3.34 12.34 -17.77
C ARG A 167 -2.35 11.55 -16.94
N LEU A 168 -1.59 12.24 -16.10
CA LEU A 168 -0.50 11.66 -15.32
C LEU A 168 -1.02 10.78 -14.17
N ASP A 169 -2.11 11.18 -13.51
CA ASP A 169 -2.73 10.42 -12.43
C ASP A 169 -4.26 10.32 -12.62
N SER A 170 -4.65 9.66 -13.72
CA SER A 170 -6.05 9.45 -14.07
C SER A 170 -6.84 8.70 -12.99
N VAL A 171 -6.21 7.80 -12.24
CA VAL A 171 -6.86 7.05 -11.16
C VAL A 171 -7.28 7.98 -10.02
N THR A 172 -6.37 8.85 -9.56
CA THR A 172 -6.69 9.84 -8.52
C THR A 172 -7.73 10.83 -9.00
N ALA A 173 -7.59 11.37 -10.22
CA ALA A 173 -8.55 12.32 -10.77
C ALA A 173 -9.97 11.74 -10.88
N ARG A 174 -10.12 10.54 -11.46
CA ARG A 174 -11.42 9.86 -11.57
C ARG A 174 -12.01 9.51 -10.20
N THR A 175 -11.17 9.10 -9.24
CA THR A 175 -11.61 8.85 -7.87
C THR A 175 -12.20 10.13 -7.25
N CYS A 176 -11.48 11.25 -7.32
CA CYS A 176 -11.93 12.53 -6.79
C CYS A 176 -13.22 13.06 -7.46
N LEU A 177 -13.36 12.91 -8.78
CA LEU A 177 -14.59 13.27 -9.49
C LEU A 177 -15.77 12.41 -9.02
N SER A 178 -15.57 11.11 -8.78
CA SER A 178 -16.64 10.21 -8.34
C SER A 178 -17.14 10.48 -6.92
N MET A 179 -16.35 11.19 -6.10
CA MET A 179 -16.71 11.58 -4.74
C MET A 179 -17.68 12.77 -4.69
N LEU A 180 -17.81 13.53 -5.78
CA LEU A 180 -18.73 14.66 -5.85
C LEU A 180 -20.14 14.17 -6.24
N PRO A 181 -21.17 14.46 -5.43
CA PRO A 181 -22.55 14.05 -5.73
C PRO A 181 -23.21 14.93 -6.81
N ASP A 182 -22.75 16.17 -6.95
CA ASP A 182 -23.23 17.18 -7.88
C ASP A 182 -22.12 18.21 -8.18
N VAL A 183 -22.43 19.22 -8.99
CA VAL A 183 -21.49 20.26 -9.43
C VAL A 183 -21.69 21.61 -8.73
N ALA A 184 -22.57 21.72 -7.73
CA ALA A 184 -23.00 23.00 -7.18
C ALA A 184 -21.83 23.80 -6.60
N ASP A 185 -20.96 23.16 -5.81
CA ASP A 185 -19.81 23.84 -5.20
C ASP A 185 -18.73 24.19 -6.22
N ILE A 186 -18.56 23.40 -7.29
CA ILE A 186 -17.67 23.77 -8.39
C ILE A 186 -18.24 24.98 -9.12
N LEU A 187 -19.53 24.96 -9.45
CA LEU A 187 -20.22 26.02 -10.17
C LEU A 187 -20.12 27.37 -9.46
N LYS A 188 -20.34 27.42 -8.13
CA LYS A 188 -20.16 28.63 -7.33
C LYS A 188 -18.78 29.26 -7.57
N ILE A 189 -17.72 28.47 -7.48
CA ILE A 189 -16.33 28.94 -7.60
C ILE A 189 -16.02 29.41 -9.04
N VAL A 190 -16.37 28.62 -10.05
CA VAL A 190 -16.02 28.97 -11.44
C VAL A 190 -16.86 30.13 -11.98
N LEU A 191 -18.09 30.31 -11.50
CA LEU A 191 -18.96 31.43 -11.87
C LEU A 191 -18.50 32.75 -11.26
N GLU A 192 -18.13 32.77 -9.97
CA GLU A 192 -17.62 33.97 -9.30
C GLU A 192 -16.34 34.51 -9.97
N LYS A 193 -15.51 33.61 -10.49
CA LYS A 193 -14.22 33.95 -11.14
C LYS A 193 -14.28 33.98 -12.67
N GLY A 194 -15.44 33.71 -13.28
CA GLY A 194 -15.60 33.65 -14.75
C GLY A 194 -14.70 32.63 -15.46
N GLN A 195 -14.40 31.50 -14.84
CA GLN A 195 -13.36 30.55 -15.29
C GLN A 195 -13.89 29.55 -16.34
N THR A 196 -14.23 30.03 -17.53
CA THR A 196 -14.84 29.21 -18.61
C THR A 196 -14.01 28.00 -19.02
N THR A 197 -12.68 28.14 -19.14
CA THR A 197 -11.79 27.02 -19.52
C THR A 197 -11.77 25.91 -18.47
N LYS A 198 -11.77 26.26 -17.18
CA LYS A 198 -11.77 25.26 -16.09
C LYS A 198 -13.12 24.56 -16.00
N ALA A 199 -14.22 25.30 -16.15
CA ALA A 199 -15.57 24.74 -16.21
C ALA A 199 -15.72 23.75 -17.38
N GLY A 200 -15.29 24.14 -18.58
CA GLY A 200 -15.33 23.28 -19.77
C GLY A 200 -14.52 21.99 -19.64
N ARG A 201 -13.34 22.09 -19.01
CA ARG A 201 -12.50 20.93 -18.69
C ARG A 201 -13.17 19.97 -17.70
N LEU A 202 -13.73 20.51 -16.61
CA LEU A 202 -14.39 19.68 -15.59
C LEU A 202 -15.67 19.04 -16.12
N ALA A 203 -16.43 19.74 -16.97
CA ALA A 203 -17.56 19.14 -17.67
C ALA A 203 -17.13 17.92 -18.51
N GLY A 204 -16.07 18.06 -19.33
CA GLY A 204 -15.51 16.94 -20.08
C GLY A 204 -15.02 15.80 -19.17
N ALA A 205 -14.38 16.14 -18.06
CA ALA A 205 -13.92 15.17 -17.06
C ALA A 205 -15.07 14.39 -16.39
N PHE A 206 -16.17 15.06 -16.02
CA PHE A 206 -17.38 14.41 -15.50
C PHE A 206 -18.02 13.50 -16.55
N ARG A 207 -18.04 13.92 -17.82
CA ARG A 207 -18.53 13.08 -18.91
C ARG A 207 -17.67 11.83 -19.10
N ASN A 208 -16.34 11.96 -19.00
CA ASN A 208 -15.40 10.84 -19.10
C ASN A 208 -15.67 9.75 -18.06
N ILE A 209 -16.00 10.12 -16.83
CA ILE A 209 -16.33 9.15 -15.77
C ILE A 209 -17.77 8.63 -15.83
N GLY A 210 -18.56 9.03 -16.83
CA GLY A 210 -19.95 8.64 -17.00
C GLY A 210 -20.96 9.47 -16.20
N HIS A 211 -20.54 10.54 -15.51
CA HIS A 211 -21.44 11.43 -14.77
C HIS A 211 -22.02 12.51 -15.71
N THR A 212 -22.77 12.08 -16.73
CA THR A 212 -23.27 12.96 -17.80
C THR A 212 -24.15 14.08 -17.27
N ASN A 213 -25.00 13.82 -16.29
CA ASN A 213 -25.88 14.83 -15.69
C ASN A 213 -25.09 16.01 -15.09
N ALA A 214 -23.99 15.74 -14.39
CA ALA A 214 -23.11 16.77 -13.84
C ALA A 214 -22.45 17.60 -14.94
N ALA A 215 -21.97 16.95 -16.00
CA ALA A 215 -21.39 17.61 -17.15
C ALA A 215 -22.41 18.54 -17.84
N ASP A 216 -23.62 18.05 -18.09
CA ASP A 216 -24.69 18.80 -18.76
C ASP A 216 -25.18 19.98 -17.90
N GLU A 217 -25.38 19.76 -16.60
CA GLU A 217 -25.73 20.83 -15.64
C GLU A 217 -24.68 21.95 -15.65
N MET A 218 -23.39 21.58 -15.59
CA MET A 218 -22.29 22.54 -15.61
C MET A 218 -22.27 23.35 -16.92
N MET A 219 -22.39 22.68 -18.08
CA MET A 219 -22.38 23.35 -19.38
C MET A 219 -23.60 24.25 -19.57
N ASN A 220 -24.79 23.79 -19.18
CA ASN A 220 -26.04 24.54 -19.34
C ASN A 220 -26.08 25.77 -18.43
N THR A 221 -25.64 25.63 -17.17
CA THR A 221 -25.62 26.75 -16.21
C THR A 221 -24.65 27.84 -16.63
N MET A 222 -23.45 27.48 -17.09
CA MET A 222 -22.49 28.46 -17.60
C MET A 222 -23.06 29.22 -18.82
N LYS A 223 -23.66 28.50 -19.78
CA LYS A 223 -24.26 29.11 -20.98
C LYS A 223 -25.46 30.00 -20.67
N SER A 224 -26.35 29.58 -19.77
CA SER A 224 -27.55 30.35 -19.42
C SER A 224 -27.22 31.68 -18.75
N LEU A 225 -26.07 31.75 -18.06
CA LEU A 225 -25.53 32.97 -17.47
C LEU A 225 -24.65 33.79 -18.43
N GLY A 226 -24.63 33.46 -19.72
CA GLY A 226 -23.96 34.22 -20.77
C GLY A 226 -22.48 33.91 -20.98
N TYR A 227 -21.93 32.88 -20.32
CA TYR A 227 -20.53 32.49 -20.52
C TYR A 227 -20.34 31.65 -21.78
N ALA A 228 -19.32 31.98 -22.57
CA ALA A 228 -18.87 31.16 -23.70
C ALA A 228 -17.97 30.01 -23.20
N VAL A 229 -18.59 28.88 -22.83
CA VAL A 229 -17.90 27.66 -22.38
C VAL A 229 -17.82 26.61 -23.48
N ARG A 230 -16.66 25.95 -23.61
CA ARG A 230 -16.42 24.82 -24.51
C ARG A 230 -16.00 23.60 -23.70
N GLU A 231 -16.67 22.48 -23.93
CA GLU A 231 -16.34 21.21 -23.29
C GLU A 231 -15.02 20.64 -23.87
N GLU A 232 -14.14 20.17 -22.99
CA GLU A 232 -12.87 19.53 -23.35
C GLU A 232 -12.60 18.39 -22.37
N ASP A 233 -12.42 17.16 -22.86
CA ASP A 233 -12.04 16.02 -22.03
C ASP A 233 -10.52 16.07 -21.74
N PRO A 234 -10.09 16.21 -20.47
CA PRO A 234 -8.68 16.28 -20.13
C PRO A 234 -7.97 14.91 -20.08
N PHE A 235 -8.71 13.80 -20.09
CA PHE A 235 -8.15 12.46 -19.99
C PHE A 235 -7.59 11.97 -21.33
N ALA A 236 -6.57 11.11 -21.29
CA ALA A 236 -6.01 10.48 -22.49
C ALA A 236 -6.84 9.25 -22.95
N ASP A 237 -7.58 8.66 -22.01
CA ASP A 237 -8.35 7.43 -22.17
C ASP A 237 -9.78 7.59 -21.64
N ARG A 238 -10.68 6.69 -22.02
CA ARG A 238 -12.05 6.63 -21.50
C ARG A 238 -12.13 5.72 -20.29
N SER A 239 -12.93 6.08 -19.30
CA SER A 239 -13.26 5.16 -18.21
C SER A 239 -14.10 3.99 -18.73
N ILE A 240 -13.69 2.77 -18.43
CA ILE A 240 -14.47 1.54 -18.67
C ILE A 240 -15.35 1.16 -17.48
N ILE A 241 -15.17 1.83 -16.34
CA ILE A 241 -15.98 1.61 -15.15
C ILE A 241 -17.24 2.46 -15.26
N ALA A 242 -18.39 1.80 -15.17
CA ALA A 242 -19.67 2.48 -15.10
C ALA A 242 -19.71 3.42 -13.89
N TYR A 243 -20.19 4.65 -14.13
CA TYR A 243 -20.44 5.57 -13.02
C TYR A 243 -21.39 4.93 -12.02
N SER A 244 -20.98 4.91 -10.77
CA SER A 244 -21.86 4.67 -9.65
C SER A 244 -21.53 5.70 -8.58
N ARG A 245 -22.53 6.08 -7.79
CA ARG A 245 -22.33 6.99 -6.66
C ARG A 245 -21.58 6.22 -5.58
N ILE A 246 -20.24 6.25 -5.64
CA ILE A 246 -19.38 5.55 -4.68
C ILE A 246 -19.04 6.52 -3.55
N THR A 247 -19.34 6.11 -2.32
CA THR A 247 -19.02 6.89 -1.10
C THR A 247 -17.57 6.73 -0.66
N SER A 248 -16.93 5.61 -1.04
CA SER A 248 -15.58 5.28 -0.63
C SER A 248 -14.53 5.56 -1.71
N PRO A 249 -13.60 6.51 -1.49
CA PRO A 249 -12.51 6.73 -2.43
C PRO A 249 -11.62 5.49 -2.60
N TYR A 250 -11.48 4.68 -1.55
CA TYR A 250 -10.66 3.47 -1.57
C TYR A 250 -11.23 2.42 -2.53
N VAL A 251 -12.55 2.22 -2.50
CA VAL A 251 -13.24 1.28 -3.39
C VAL A 251 -13.07 1.69 -4.85
N MET A 252 -13.35 2.96 -5.17
CA MET A 252 -13.22 3.44 -6.54
C MET A 252 -11.77 3.35 -7.03
N ARG A 253 -10.81 3.77 -6.20
CA ARG A 253 -9.38 3.70 -6.52
C ARG A 253 -8.94 2.28 -6.85
N LEU A 254 -9.36 1.28 -6.06
CA LEU A 254 -9.02 -0.12 -6.31
C LEU A 254 -9.60 -0.63 -7.62
N LYS A 255 -10.87 -0.32 -7.91
CA LYS A 255 -11.51 -0.73 -9.17
C LYS A 255 -10.83 -0.10 -10.38
N LEU A 256 -10.48 1.19 -10.31
CA LEU A 256 -9.75 1.92 -11.36
C LEU A 256 -8.34 1.38 -11.55
N MET A 257 -7.62 1.13 -10.46
CA MET A 257 -6.27 0.58 -10.48
C MET A 257 -6.26 -0.83 -11.08
N TRP A 258 -7.20 -1.70 -10.67
CA TRP A 258 -7.36 -3.03 -11.22
C TRP A 258 -7.56 -2.99 -12.75
N ASN A 259 -8.53 -2.20 -13.21
CA ASN A 259 -8.83 -2.05 -14.64
C ASN A 259 -7.63 -1.50 -15.42
N LYS A 260 -6.96 -0.46 -14.91
CA LYS A 260 -5.79 0.13 -15.58
C LYS A 260 -4.64 -0.86 -15.73
N MET A 261 -4.44 -1.74 -14.74
CA MET A 261 -3.33 -2.69 -14.73
C MET A 261 -3.64 -4.02 -15.43
N ARG A 262 -4.92 -4.36 -15.59
CA ARG A 262 -5.41 -5.62 -16.16
C ARG A 262 -4.80 -5.94 -17.52
N ASP A 263 -4.88 -5.01 -18.45
CA ASP A 263 -4.43 -5.23 -19.83
C ASP A 263 -2.91 -5.40 -19.91
N THR A 264 -2.17 -4.67 -19.06
CA THR A 264 -0.72 -4.85 -18.90
C THR A 264 -0.38 -6.26 -18.45
N VAL A 265 -1.14 -6.85 -17.52
CA VAL A 265 -0.92 -8.24 -17.08
C VAL A 265 -1.15 -9.20 -18.24
N ILE A 266 -2.26 -9.06 -18.96
CA ILE A 266 -2.61 -9.93 -20.10
C ILE A 266 -1.54 -9.86 -21.20
N ALA A 267 -1.03 -8.66 -21.47
CA ALA A 267 -0.02 -8.45 -22.52
C ALA A 267 1.35 -9.09 -22.21
N HIS A 268 1.73 -9.20 -20.92
CA HIS A 268 3.08 -9.63 -20.53
C HIS A 268 3.15 -11.00 -19.84
N PHE A 269 2.02 -11.52 -19.35
CA PHE A 269 1.99 -12.80 -18.65
C PHE A 269 1.60 -13.94 -19.61
N PRO A 270 2.41 -15.02 -19.70
CA PRO A 270 2.25 -16.05 -20.73
C PRO A 270 0.95 -16.83 -20.55
N GLU A 271 0.27 -17.14 -21.65
CA GLU A 271 -0.86 -18.07 -21.64
C GLU A 271 -0.38 -19.51 -21.44
N THR A 272 -1.17 -20.31 -20.75
CA THR A 272 -0.96 -21.75 -20.64
C THR A 272 -2.17 -22.51 -21.19
N ARG A 273 -1.90 -23.66 -21.81
CA ARG A 273 -2.94 -24.64 -22.21
C ARG A 273 -3.02 -25.80 -21.22
N GLN A 274 -2.18 -25.80 -20.18
CA GLN A 274 -2.17 -26.82 -19.17
C GLN A 274 -3.47 -26.78 -18.37
N VAL A 275 -4.06 -27.94 -18.13
CA VAL A 275 -5.20 -28.10 -17.23
C VAL A 275 -4.83 -29.16 -16.21
N HIS A 276 -4.99 -28.85 -14.93
CA HIS A 276 -4.73 -29.81 -13.86
C HIS A 276 -5.89 -30.81 -13.77
N VAL A 277 -5.90 -31.82 -14.64
CA VAL A 277 -6.97 -32.84 -14.72
C VAL A 277 -6.94 -33.79 -13.51
N ASN A 278 -5.74 -34.09 -12.98
CA ASN A 278 -5.57 -34.93 -11.80
C ASN A 278 -5.28 -34.08 -10.56
N VAL A 279 -6.32 -33.84 -9.76
CA VAL A 279 -6.26 -33.03 -8.54
C VAL A 279 -5.25 -33.59 -7.54
N GLU A 280 -5.21 -34.91 -7.33
CA GLU A 280 -4.29 -35.53 -6.37
C GLU A 280 -2.83 -35.38 -6.79
N ALA A 281 -2.53 -35.58 -8.07
CA ALA A 281 -1.19 -35.38 -8.62
C ALA A 281 -0.72 -33.92 -8.49
N CYS A 282 -1.63 -32.97 -8.76
CA CYS A 282 -1.35 -31.54 -8.58
C CYS A 282 -1.03 -31.21 -7.11
N LEU A 283 -1.87 -31.66 -6.17
CA LEU A 283 -1.67 -31.43 -4.73
C LEU A 283 -0.37 -32.08 -4.21
N LYS A 284 0.01 -33.24 -4.75
CA LYS A 284 1.29 -33.90 -4.45
C LYS A 284 2.48 -33.11 -4.98
N GLY A 285 2.36 -32.53 -6.19
CA GLY A 285 3.37 -31.64 -6.76
C GLY A 285 3.56 -30.37 -5.94
N ILE A 286 2.46 -29.75 -5.49
CA ILE A 286 2.48 -28.60 -4.57
C ILE A 286 3.21 -28.97 -3.27
N GLU A 287 2.88 -30.12 -2.68
CA GLU A 287 3.52 -30.58 -1.43
C GLU A 287 5.02 -30.84 -1.59
N ALA A 288 5.47 -31.34 -2.74
CA ALA A 288 6.89 -31.52 -3.02
C ALA A 288 7.67 -30.20 -3.02
N GLN A 289 7.02 -29.06 -3.32
CA GLN A 289 7.64 -27.74 -3.29
C GLN A 289 7.65 -27.08 -1.91
N TYR A 290 6.93 -27.63 -0.93
CA TYR A 290 6.75 -27.01 0.40
C TYR A 290 8.05 -26.54 1.04
N LYS A 291 9.09 -27.38 1.02
CA LYS A 291 10.36 -27.06 1.68
C LYS A 291 11.01 -25.79 1.11
N SER A 292 11.06 -25.68 -0.22
CA SER A 292 11.60 -24.51 -0.93
C SER A 292 10.71 -23.29 -0.72
N ASP A 293 9.38 -23.46 -0.82
CA ASP A 293 8.40 -22.40 -0.60
C ASP A 293 8.52 -21.81 0.81
N ALA A 294 8.56 -22.66 1.84
CA ALA A 294 8.70 -22.24 3.23
C ALA A 294 10.01 -21.50 3.49
N TYR A 295 11.14 -22.02 2.99
CA TYR A 295 12.44 -21.37 3.15
C TYR A 295 12.43 -19.95 2.57
N HIS A 296 12.11 -19.81 1.29
CA HIS A 296 12.19 -18.51 0.63
C HIS A 296 11.12 -17.54 1.14
N SER A 297 9.89 -18.01 1.33
CA SER A 297 8.78 -17.18 1.82
C SER A 297 9.05 -16.64 3.22
N LEU A 298 9.60 -17.44 4.14
CA LEU A 298 9.93 -16.98 5.49
C LEU A 298 11.17 -16.06 5.50
N SER A 299 12.20 -16.38 4.71
CA SER A 299 13.42 -15.57 4.65
C SER A 299 13.20 -14.20 4.01
N ILE A 300 12.27 -14.06 3.07
CA ILE A 300 11.86 -12.75 2.51
C ILE A 300 11.33 -11.81 3.61
N GLU A 301 10.62 -12.36 4.61
CA GLU A 301 10.11 -11.61 5.77
C GLU A 301 11.17 -11.40 6.87
N GLY A 302 12.40 -11.93 6.68
CA GLY A 302 13.52 -11.77 7.61
C GLY A 302 13.64 -12.86 8.68
N TYR A 303 12.86 -13.94 8.61
CA TYR A 303 13.04 -15.09 9.50
C TYR A 303 14.30 -15.88 9.12
N LYS A 304 15.01 -16.35 10.15
CA LYS A 304 16.18 -17.22 9.98
C LYS A 304 15.74 -18.67 10.17
N VAL A 305 15.39 -19.33 9.07
CA VAL A 305 14.96 -20.73 9.05
C VAL A 305 15.97 -21.59 8.32
N THR A 306 16.27 -22.77 8.86
CA THR A 306 17.13 -23.78 8.25
C THR A 306 16.29 -24.91 7.69
N ASP A 307 16.84 -25.66 6.75
CA ASP A 307 16.23 -26.88 6.22
C ASP A 307 15.83 -27.86 7.34
N ASP A 308 16.72 -28.06 8.31
CA ASP A 308 16.47 -28.93 9.47
C ASP A 308 15.27 -28.45 10.29
N LEU A 309 15.15 -27.13 10.51
CA LEU A 309 14.02 -26.56 11.23
C LEU A 309 12.71 -26.81 10.47
N ILE A 310 12.71 -26.61 9.15
CA ILE A 310 11.54 -26.81 8.30
C ILE A 310 11.08 -28.27 8.31
N GLU A 311 12.01 -29.23 8.20
CA GLU A 311 11.67 -30.65 8.30
C GLU A 311 11.19 -31.03 9.71
N LYS A 312 11.83 -30.48 10.75
CA LYS A 312 11.44 -30.75 12.13
C LYS A 312 10.01 -30.28 12.40
N VAL A 313 9.61 -29.08 11.96
CA VAL A 313 8.25 -28.56 12.17
C VAL A 313 7.19 -29.27 11.31
N ARG A 314 7.59 -29.82 10.17
CA ARG A 314 6.73 -30.64 9.31
C ARG A 314 6.39 -31.97 9.98
N SER A 315 7.36 -32.57 10.67
CA SER A 315 7.15 -33.80 11.43
C SER A 315 6.20 -33.53 12.62
N ALA A 316 5.15 -34.36 12.79
CA ALA A 316 4.11 -34.17 13.81
C ALA A 316 4.61 -34.26 15.27
N HIS A 317 5.90 -34.51 15.49
CA HIS A 317 6.54 -34.70 16.80
C HIS A 317 7.34 -33.47 17.27
N TRP A 318 7.14 -32.31 16.64
CA TRP A 318 7.82 -31.08 17.03
C TRP A 318 7.34 -30.59 18.41
N LYS A 319 8.28 -30.40 19.35
CA LYS A 319 8.05 -29.74 20.64
C LYS A 319 8.82 -28.41 20.69
N PRO A 320 8.23 -27.33 21.23
CA PRO A 320 8.96 -26.11 21.52
C PRO A 320 10.10 -26.41 22.48
N ASP A 321 11.30 -25.93 22.17
CA ASP A 321 12.42 -25.99 23.09
C ASP A 321 12.24 -24.89 24.16
N ALA A 322 12.18 -25.29 25.43
CA ALA A 322 11.94 -24.38 26.55
C ALA A 322 13.13 -23.45 26.81
N ASP A 323 14.33 -23.83 26.36
CA ASP A 323 15.59 -23.10 26.56
C ASP A 323 16.01 -22.30 25.32
N ALA A 324 15.18 -22.26 24.27
CA ALA A 324 15.47 -21.49 23.07
C ALA A 324 15.45 -19.98 23.35
N SER A 325 16.41 -19.26 22.77
CA SER A 325 16.34 -17.79 22.74
C SER A 325 15.02 -17.30 22.12
N ASP A 326 14.53 -16.13 22.56
CA ASP A 326 13.33 -15.49 22.03
C ASP A 326 13.31 -15.43 20.49
N ALA A 327 14.47 -15.21 19.87
CA ALA A 327 14.62 -15.17 18.42
C ALA A 327 14.46 -16.57 17.79
N GLY A 328 15.05 -17.61 18.39
CA GLY A 328 14.91 -18.99 17.96
C GLY A 328 13.46 -19.48 18.07
N GLN A 329 12.79 -19.15 19.17
CA GLN A 329 11.38 -19.49 19.39
C GLN A 329 10.47 -18.83 18.35
N ARG A 330 10.68 -17.54 18.03
CA ARG A 330 9.95 -16.83 16.96
C ARG A 330 10.13 -17.46 15.59
N ASN A 331 11.37 -17.80 15.21
CA ASN A 331 11.64 -18.46 13.92
C ASN A 331 10.94 -19.83 13.83
N ALA A 332 10.96 -20.61 14.91
CA ALA A 332 10.28 -21.90 14.95
C ALA A 332 8.75 -21.76 14.86
N MET A 333 8.16 -20.77 15.53
CA MET A 333 6.72 -20.50 15.45
C MET A 333 6.31 -20.09 14.04
N ALA A 334 7.11 -19.24 13.39
CA ALA A 334 6.87 -18.81 12.02
C ALA A 334 6.93 -19.99 11.04
N ALA A 335 7.91 -20.89 11.18
CA ALA A 335 8.01 -22.10 10.36
C ALA A 335 6.84 -23.05 10.58
N ARG A 336 6.45 -23.29 11.85
CA ARG A 336 5.32 -24.17 12.18
C ARG A 336 3.98 -23.59 11.68
N GLY A 337 3.77 -22.30 11.84
CA GLY A 337 2.55 -21.63 11.39
C GLY A 337 2.47 -21.61 9.87
N TYR A 338 3.60 -21.43 9.19
CA TYR A 338 3.66 -21.51 7.74
C TYR A 338 3.23 -22.89 7.22
N TRP A 339 3.69 -23.97 7.85
CA TRP A 339 3.23 -25.34 7.54
C TRP A 339 1.71 -25.48 7.69
N GLN A 340 1.16 -25.02 8.80
CA GLN A 340 -0.29 -25.11 9.06
C GLN A 340 -1.10 -24.32 8.02
N ALA A 341 -0.67 -23.09 7.72
CA ALA A 341 -1.29 -22.27 6.69
C ALA A 341 -1.16 -22.92 5.30
N PHE A 342 -0.01 -23.50 4.97
CA PHE A 342 0.20 -24.21 3.71
C PHE A 342 -0.76 -25.38 3.53
N GLN A 343 -1.02 -26.17 4.59
CA GLN A 343 -2.02 -27.24 4.53
C GLN A 343 -3.44 -26.69 4.32
N ALA A 344 -3.80 -25.60 5.00
CA ALA A 344 -5.10 -24.95 4.78
C ALA A 344 -5.25 -24.42 3.34
N VAL A 345 -4.17 -23.88 2.76
CA VAL A 345 -4.14 -23.43 1.36
C VAL A 345 -4.27 -24.60 0.40
N LYS A 346 -3.64 -25.75 0.66
CA LYS A 346 -3.83 -26.97 -0.15
C LYS A 346 -5.29 -27.41 -0.20
N GLU A 347 -6.00 -27.34 0.93
CA GLU A 347 -7.44 -27.63 0.95
C GLU A 347 -8.25 -26.60 0.16
N SER A 348 -7.90 -25.32 0.22
CA SER A 348 -8.51 -24.29 -0.64
C SER A 348 -8.24 -24.56 -2.13
N VAL A 349 -7.02 -24.92 -2.51
CA VAL A 349 -6.66 -25.30 -3.89
C VAL A 349 -7.45 -26.53 -4.33
N LYS A 350 -7.63 -27.52 -3.47
CA LYS A 350 -8.48 -28.68 -3.75
C LYS A 350 -9.91 -28.27 -4.09
N LYS A 351 -10.53 -27.40 -3.27
CA LYS A 351 -11.89 -26.86 -3.53
C LYS A 351 -11.98 -26.17 -4.89
N ILE A 352 -10.96 -25.38 -5.24
CA ILE A 352 -10.88 -24.68 -6.53
C ILE A 352 -10.81 -25.68 -7.69
N LEU A 353 -9.91 -26.65 -7.61
CA LEU A 353 -9.73 -27.66 -8.66
C LEU A 353 -10.95 -28.59 -8.81
N THR A 354 -11.81 -28.69 -7.78
CA THR A 354 -13.09 -29.41 -7.83
C THR A 354 -14.28 -28.55 -8.29
N GLY A 355 -14.03 -27.33 -8.82
CA GLY A 355 -15.05 -26.48 -9.44
C GLY A 355 -15.49 -25.27 -8.63
N GLY A 356 -14.88 -25.00 -7.46
CA GLY A 356 -15.14 -23.77 -6.71
C GLY A 356 -14.60 -22.53 -7.44
N ASN A 357 -15.33 -21.41 -7.39
CA ASN A 357 -14.81 -20.14 -7.93
C ASN A 357 -13.54 -19.73 -7.15
N PRO A 358 -12.40 -19.48 -7.83
CA PRO A 358 -11.13 -19.17 -7.17
C PRO A 358 -11.19 -17.97 -6.23
N GLY A 359 -11.79 -16.85 -6.70
CA GLY A 359 -11.91 -15.63 -5.91
C GLY A 359 -12.79 -15.80 -4.68
N GLU A 360 -13.90 -16.54 -4.80
CA GLU A 360 -14.80 -16.85 -3.69
C GLU A 360 -14.15 -17.74 -2.63
N VAL A 361 -13.49 -18.83 -3.04
CA VAL A 361 -12.82 -19.76 -2.13
C VAL A 361 -11.70 -19.06 -1.35
N VAL A 362 -10.86 -18.29 -2.03
CA VAL A 362 -9.80 -17.52 -1.35
C VAL A 362 -10.40 -16.43 -0.46
N GLY A 363 -11.45 -15.76 -0.91
CA GLY A 363 -12.17 -14.74 -0.14
C GLY A 363 -12.78 -15.27 1.16
N SER A 364 -13.22 -16.53 1.20
CA SER A 364 -13.67 -17.17 2.44
C SER A 364 -12.51 -17.68 3.31
N ASP A 365 -11.48 -18.23 2.68
CA ASP A 365 -10.47 -19.04 3.37
C ASP A 365 -9.24 -18.25 3.83
N HIS A 366 -8.95 -17.06 3.27
CA HIS A 366 -7.73 -16.29 3.63
C HIS A 366 -7.63 -15.96 5.13
N ARG A 367 -8.77 -15.82 5.83
CA ARG A 367 -8.79 -15.62 7.29
C ARG A 367 -8.43 -16.88 8.05
N VAL A 368 -8.76 -18.06 7.51
CA VAL A 368 -8.32 -19.35 8.04
C VAL A 368 -6.81 -19.44 7.90
N TRP A 369 -6.27 -19.15 6.71
CA TRP A 369 -4.83 -19.16 6.46
C TRP A 369 -4.07 -18.25 7.42
N TYR A 370 -4.57 -17.03 7.67
CA TYR A 370 -3.99 -16.11 8.63
C TYR A 370 -4.02 -16.65 10.07
N ARG A 371 -5.12 -17.28 10.50
CA ARG A 371 -5.18 -17.89 11.83
C ARG A 371 -4.18 -19.03 11.97
N GLU A 372 -4.09 -19.93 11.00
CA GLU A 372 -3.12 -21.03 10.99
C GLU A 372 -1.68 -20.52 10.98
N LEU A 373 -1.41 -19.42 10.25
CA LEU A 373 -0.08 -18.82 10.17
C LEU A 373 0.46 -18.36 11.53
N PHE A 374 -0.42 -17.98 12.45
CA PHE A 374 -0.04 -17.41 13.75
C PHE A 374 -0.54 -18.20 14.97
N ALA A 375 -1.32 -19.27 14.77
CA ALA A 375 -1.80 -20.13 15.85
C ALA A 375 -0.66 -20.66 16.75
N PRO A 376 0.52 -21.07 16.22
CA PRO A 376 1.63 -21.49 17.08
C PRO A 376 2.13 -20.38 18.00
N SER A 377 2.24 -19.15 17.48
CA SER A 377 2.64 -17.98 18.27
C SER A 377 1.65 -17.67 19.40
N VAL A 378 0.36 -17.90 19.19
CA VAL A 378 -0.65 -17.78 20.26
C VAL A 378 -0.51 -18.92 21.27
N ALA A 379 -0.30 -20.15 20.82
CA ALA A 379 -0.18 -21.32 21.69
C ALA A 379 0.97 -21.21 22.71
N VAL A 380 2.08 -20.55 22.33
CA VAL A 380 3.23 -20.30 23.22
C VAL A 380 3.19 -18.93 23.90
N GLY A 381 2.10 -18.17 23.76
CA GLY A 381 1.92 -16.87 24.42
C GLY A 381 2.70 -15.70 23.83
N LEU A 382 3.30 -15.84 22.63
CA LEU A 382 3.95 -14.73 21.92
C LEU A 382 2.95 -13.73 21.33
N LEU A 383 1.72 -14.17 21.05
CA LEU A 383 0.61 -13.35 20.59
C LEU A 383 -0.64 -13.65 21.43
N LYS A 384 -1.55 -12.67 21.53
CA LYS A 384 -2.85 -12.88 22.17
C LYS A 384 -3.83 -13.49 21.17
N PRO A 385 -4.80 -14.32 21.61
CA PRO A 385 -5.85 -14.81 20.72
C PRO A 385 -6.62 -13.68 20.00
N SER A 386 -6.81 -12.54 20.66
CA SER A 386 -7.43 -11.34 20.09
C SER A 386 -6.69 -10.76 18.88
N ASP A 387 -5.37 -10.99 18.78
CA ASP A 387 -4.53 -10.47 17.69
C ASP A 387 -4.82 -11.18 16.36
N LEU A 388 -5.52 -12.33 16.39
CA LEU A 388 -5.92 -13.10 15.21
C LEU A 388 -7.33 -12.74 14.69
N VAL A 389 -8.03 -11.84 15.37
CA VAL A 389 -9.43 -11.52 15.05
C VAL A 389 -9.51 -10.34 14.09
N GLY A 390 -10.11 -10.57 12.92
CA GLY A 390 -10.42 -9.51 11.96
C GLY A 390 -9.18 -8.94 11.26
N TYR A 391 -9.30 -7.69 10.82
CA TYR A 391 -8.22 -6.91 10.21
C TYR A 391 -7.55 -6.01 11.23
N ARG A 392 -6.36 -5.50 10.89
CA ARG A 392 -5.64 -4.59 11.77
C ARG A 392 -6.48 -3.36 12.13
N THR A 393 -6.30 -2.91 13.36
CA THR A 393 -6.94 -1.72 13.93
C THR A 393 -5.96 -0.55 14.07
N HIS A 394 -4.70 -0.75 13.71
CA HIS A 394 -3.64 0.24 13.79
C HIS A 394 -2.98 0.44 12.42
N GLN A 395 -2.43 1.63 12.19
CA GLN A 395 -1.67 1.92 10.98
C GLN A 395 -0.37 1.12 10.95
N VAL A 396 -0.01 0.61 9.77
CA VAL A 396 1.25 -0.09 9.51
C VAL A 396 2.02 0.61 8.39
N TYR A 397 3.32 0.36 8.36
CA TYR A 397 4.24 0.92 7.36
C TYR A 397 5.15 -0.20 6.87
N ILE A 398 5.40 -0.21 5.56
CA ILE A 398 6.26 -1.21 4.93
C ILE A 398 7.68 -0.67 4.92
N SER A 399 8.62 -1.45 5.46
CA SER A 399 10.02 -1.05 5.49
C SER A 399 10.57 -0.91 4.08
N GLY A 400 11.21 0.22 3.78
CA GLY A 400 11.78 0.50 2.47
C GLY A 400 10.81 1.03 1.41
N ALA A 401 9.51 1.14 1.70
CA ALA A 401 8.50 1.52 0.72
C ALA A 401 7.95 2.95 0.94
N LYS A 402 7.81 3.73 -0.13
CA LYS A 402 7.13 5.04 -0.09
C LYS A 402 5.62 4.88 0.00
N HIS A 403 5.09 3.75 -0.44
CA HIS A 403 3.69 3.40 -0.28
C HIS A 403 3.34 3.30 1.20
N THR A 404 2.34 4.06 1.62
CA THR A 404 1.72 3.92 2.93
C THR A 404 0.44 3.11 2.77
N PRO A 405 0.35 1.89 3.35
CA PRO A 405 -0.87 1.10 3.31
C PRO A 405 -2.10 1.87 3.79
N LEU A 406 -3.28 1.42 3.36
CA LEU A 406 -4.56 2.07 3.69
C LEU A 406 -4.75 2.25 5.21
N ASN A 407 -5.54 3.22 5.65
CA ASN A 407 -5.88 3.29 7.07
C ASN A 407 -6.75 2.09 7.50
N PRO A 408 -6.77 1.74 8.80
CA PRO A 408 -7.57 0.63 9.31
C PRO A 408 -9.05 0.67 8.91
N GLU A 409 -9.66 1.84 8.86
CA GLU A 409 -11.06 2.03 8.46
C GLU A 409 -11.24 1.62 7.00
N ALA A 410 -10.39 2.14 6.11
CA ALA A 410 -10.36 1.84 4.69
C ALA A 410 -10.11 0.35 4.38
N VAL A 411 -9.33 -0.36 5.20
CA VAL A 411 -9.09 -1.81 5.03
C VAL A 411 -10.41 -2.60 5.05
N ARG A 412 -11.36 -2.21 5.91
CA ARG A 412 -12.64 -2.91 6.04
C ARG A 412 -13.50 -2.82 4.79
N GLU A 413 -13.33 -1.75 4.02
CA GLU A 413 -14.02 -1.52 2.75
C GLU A 413 -13.23 -2.09 1.57
N ALA A 414 -11.90 -2.00 1.61
CA ALA A 414 -11.01 -2.38 0.51
C ALA A 414 -10.90 -3.90 0.31
N VAL A 415 -10.81 -4.69 1.39
CA VAL A 415 -10.59 -6.14 1.28
C VAL A 415 -11.78 -6.87 0.63
N PRO A 416 -13.04 -6.59 0.98
CA PRO A 416 -14.18 -7.18 0.28
C PRO A 416 -14.15 -6.92 -1.23
N ILE A 417 -13.77 -5.71 -1.64
CA ILE A 417 -13.69 -5.33 -3.06
C ILE A 417 -12.57 -6.07 -3.79
N LEU A 418 -11.42 -6.34 -3.13
CA LEU A 418 -10.40 -7.20 -3.71
C LEU A 418 -10.98 -8.59 -4.07
N PHE A 419 -11.76 -9.18 -3.16
CA PHE A 419 -12.32 -10.52 -3.41
C PHE A 419 -13.50 -10.51 -4.38
N GLU A 420 -14.27 -9.42 -4.48
CA GLU A 420 -15.23 -9.19 -5.58
C GLU A 420 -14.51 -9.17 -6.94
N LEU A 421 -13.43 -8.36 -7.05
CA LEU A 421 -12.62 -8.29 -8.26
C LEU A 421 -12.01 -9.64 -8.65
N LEU A 422 -11.52 -10.41 -7.66
CA LEU A 422 -10.99 -11.76 -7.91
C LEU A 422 -12.07 -12.75 -8.35
N LYS A 423 -13.28 -12.62 -7.82
CA LYS A 423 -14.42 -13.49 -8.18
C LYS A 423 -14.88 -13.23 -9.61
N ASP A 424 -14.94 -11.97 -10.01
CA ASP A 424 -15.47 -11.52 -11.29
C ASP A 424 -14.42 -11.55 -12.42
N GLU A 425 -13.12 -11.58 -12.09
CA GLU A 425 -12.06 -11.69 -13.08
C GLU A 425 -11.99 -13.11 -13.66
N SER A 426 -12.17 -13.21 -14.98
CA SER A 426 -12.14 -14.47 -15.71
C SER A 426 -10.72 -14.97 -15.96
N ASP A 427 -9.74 -14.07 -16.13
CA ASP A 427 -8.37 -14.42 -16.46
C ASP A 427 -7.52 -14.75 -15.21
N ALA A 428 -7.06 -15.99 -15.11
CA ALA A 428 -6.26 -16.46 -13.97
C ALA A 428 -4.92 -15.73 -13.82
N ARG A 429 -4.34 -15.22 -14.90
CA ARG A 429 -3.10 -14.42 -14.88
C ARG A 429 -3.34 -13.12 -14.14
N VAL A 430 -4.43 -12.45 -14.48
CA VAL A 430 -4.86 -11.21 -13.82
C VAL A 430 -5.17 -11.48 -12.35
N ARG A 431 -5.92 -12.55 -12.05
CA ARG A 431 -6.18 -12.95 -10.65
C ARG A 431 -4.89 -13.17 -9.86
N ALA A 432 -3.89 -13.85 -10.43
CA ALA A 432 -2.63 -14.14 -9.75
C ALA A 432 -1.80 -12.87 -9.50
N VAL A 433 -1.56 -12.08 -10.54
CA VAL A 433 -0.68 -10.89 -10.45
C VAL A 433 -1.36 -9.78 -9.64
N LEU A 434 -2.58 -9.39 -10.02
CA LEU A 434 -3.28 -8.30 -9.34
C LEU A 434 -3.82 -8.73 -7.98
N GLY A 435 -4.26 -9.98 -7.81
CA GLY A 435 -4.65 -10.49 -6.50
C GLY A 435 -3.52 -10.39 -5.48
N HIS A 436 -2.31 -10.81 -5.86
CA HIS A 436 -1.13 -10.66 -5.03
C HIS A 436 -0.85 -9.18 -4.72
N PHE A 437 -0.68 -8.36 -5.77
CA PHE A 437 -0.28 -6.97 -5.64
C PHE A 437 -1.28 -6.15 -4.81
N VAL A 438 -2.57 -6.27 -5.10
CA VAL A 438 -3.62 -5.52 -4.41
C VAL A 438 -3.75 -5.97 -2.95
N PHE A 439 -3.55 -7.25 -2.65
CA PHE A 439 -3.55 -7.71 -1.26
C PHE A 439 -2.44 -7.05 -0.43
N VAL A 440 -1.20 -7.01 -0.96
CA VAL A 440 -0.08 -6.35 -0.26
C VAL A 440 -0.19 -4.82 -0.25
N TYR A 441 -0.86 -4.23 -1.26
CA TYR A 441 -1.18 -2.81 -1.32
C TYR A 441 -2.14 -2.40 -0.20
N ILE A 442 -3.21 -3.18 0.03
CA ILE A 442 -4.16 -2.96 1.13
C ILE A 442 -3.51 -3.24 2.49
N HIS A 443 -2.72 -4.31 2.56
CA HIS A 443 -1.98 -4.74 3.75
C HIS A 443 -2.91 -4.99 4.97
N PRO A 444 -3.84 -5.96 4.90
CA PRO A 444 -4.97 -6.05 5.85
C PRO A 444 -4.61 -6.49 7.28
N TYR A 445 -3.46 -7.12 7.48
CA TYR A 445 -3.05 -7.69 8.79
C TYR A 445 -1.87 -6.94 9.41
N MET A 446 -1.64 -7.14 10.71
CA MET A 446 -0.48 -6.57 11.43
C MET A 446 0.84 -7.18 10.96
N ASP A 447 0.83 -8.46 10.58
CA ASP A 447 1.95 -9.22 10.02
C ASP A 447 1.39 -10.33 9.11
N GLY A 448 2.23 -10.96 8.29
CA GLY A 448 1.87 -12.11 7.46
C GLY A 448 1.35 -11.76 6.07
N ASN A 449 1.20 -10.47 5.75
CA ASN A 449 0.62 -10.01 4.48
C ASN A 449 1.36 -10.55 3.25
N GLY A 450 2.70 -10.52 3.25
CA GLY A 450 3.50 -11.07 2.14
C GLY A 450 3.33 -12.59 1.97
N ARG A 451 3.28 -13.34 3.08
CA ARG A 451 3.08 -14.80 3.08
C ARG A 451 1.70 -15.18 2.54
N ILE A 452 0.65 -14.51 3.01
CA ILE A 452 -0.72 -14.72 2.53
C ILE A 452 -0.86 -14.30 1.06
N ALA A 453 -0.23 -13.20 0.64
CA ALA A 453 -0.26 -12.77 -0.76
C ALA A 453 0.39 -13.80 -1.70
N ARG A 454 1.51 -14.42 -1.30
CA ARG A 454 2.15 -15.49 -2.08
C ARG A 454 1.29 -16.75 -2.15
N PHE A 455 0.59 -17.12 -1.08
CA PHE A 455 -0.40 -18.21 -1.12
C PHE A 455 -1.58 -17.88 -2.03
N LEU A 456 -2.11 -16.65 -1.96
CA LEU A 456 -3.17 -16.18 -2.85
C LEU A 456 -2.73 -16.24 -4.32
N MET A 457 -1.53 -15.71 -4.62
CA MET A 457 -0.93 -15.76 -5.95
C MET A 457 -0.90 -17.20 -6.49
N ASN A 458 -0.37 -18.13 -5.69
CA ASN A 458 -0.23 -19.52 -6.10
C ASN A 458 -1.58 -20.24 -6.25
N ALA A 459 -2.56 -19.96 -5.38
CA ALA A 459 -3.91 -20.48 -5.56
C ALA A 459 -4.54 -20.02 -6.89
N MET A 460 -4.31 -18.76 -7.28
CA MET A 460 -4.79 -18.23 -8.56
C MET A 460 -4.03 -18.81 -9.76
N LEU A 461 -2.71 -18.97 -9.66
CA LEU A 461 -1.89 -19.64 -10.69
C LEU A 461 -2.37 -21.07 -10.94
N VAL A 462 -2.50 -21.86 -9.87
CA VAL A 462 -2.99 -23.24 -9.98
C VAL A 462 -4.41 -23.30 -10.54
N SER A 463 -5.28 -22.35 -10.19
CA SER A 463 -6.63 -22.25 -10.79
C SER A 463 -6.62 -22.05 -12.31
N GLY A 464 -5.54 -21.48 -12.85
CA GLY A 464 -5.35 -21.20 -14.27
C GLY A 464 -4.52 -22.26 -15.00
N GLY A 465 -4.17 -23.37 -14.35
CA GLY A 465 -3.33 -24.42 -14.94
C GLY A 465 -1.83 -24.18 -14.86
N TYR A 466 -1.38 -23.14 -14.16
CA TYR A 466 0.05 -22.91 -13.91
C TYR A 466 0.54 -23.73 -12.72
N ASP A 467 1.85 -23.94 -12.64
CA ASP A 467 2.47 -24.61 -11.50
C ASP A 467 2.59 -23.68 -10.29
N TRP A 468 2.69 -24.29 -9.10
CA TRP A 468 3.08 -23.57 -7.89
C TRP A 468 4.44 -22.92 -8.10
N THR A 469 4.54 -21.63 -7.79
CA THR A 469 5.69 -20.79 -8.08
C THR A 469 6.28 -20.23 -6.80
N VAL A 470 7.58 -20.45 -6.60
CA VAL A 470 8.34 -19.94 -5.46
C VAL A 470 9.10 -18.68 -5.86
N ILE A 471 8.94 -17.61 -5.07
CA ILE A 471 9.74 -16.38 -5.21
C ILE A 471 11.04 -16.56 -4.42
N PRO A 472 12.22 -16.61 -5.08
CA PRO A 472 13.48 -16.82 -4.37
C PRO A 472 13.89 -15.61 -3.54
N VAL A 473 14.42 -15.85 -2.33
CA VAL A 473 14.87 -14.79 -1.41
C VAL A 473 16.04 -13.97 -1.99
N GLU A 474 16.84 -14.59 -2.85
CA GLU A 474 17.95 -13.97 -3.58
C GLU A 474 17.46 -12.85 -4.51
N ARG A 475 16.21 -12.96 -4.99
CA ARG A 475 15.55 -11.97 -5.84
C ARG A 475 14.63 -11.02 -5.06
N ARG A 476 14.72 -11.00 -3.72
CA ARG A 476 13.90 -10.12 -2.86
C ARG A 476 13.98 -8.65 -3.28
N GLN A 477 15.16 -8.15 -3.61
CA GLN A 477 15.31 -6.73 -3.98
C GLN A 477 14.57 -6.39 -5.27
N GLU A 478 14.63 -7.27 -6.27
CA GLU A 478 13.90 -7.14 -7.54
C GLU A 478 12.39 -7.19 -7.30
N TYR A 479 11.92 -8.18 -6.54
CA TYR A 479 10.52 -8.32 -6.13
C TYR A 479 9.98 -7.08 -5.40
N MET A 480 10.70 -6.56 -4.40
CA MET A 480 10.29 -5.38 -3.65
C MET A 480 10.31 -4.11 -4.52
N SER A 481 11.30 -3.96 -5.41
CA SER A 481 11.37 -2.83 -6.34
C SER A 481 10.22 -2.84 -7.35
N ALA A 482 9.82 -4.02 -7.84
CA ALA A 482 8.69 -4.16 -8.75
C ALA A 482 7.36 -3.79 -8.07
N LEU A 483 7.15 -4.19 -6.82
CA LEU A 483 5.98 -3.80 -6.02
C LEU A 483 5.96 -2.30 -5.69
N GLU A 484 7.11 -1.70 -5.41
CA GLU A 484 7.23 -0.24 -5.18
C GLU A 484 6.84 0.54 -6.44
N LYS A 485 7.30 0.13 -7.63
CA LYS A 485 6.91 0.76 -8.90
C LYS A 485 5.42 0.64 -9.18
N ALA A 486 4.83 -0.52 -8.89
CA ALA A 486 3.40 -0.72 -9.05
C ALA A 486 2.57 0.13 -8.07
N SER A 487 2.98 0.19 -6.80
CA SER A 487 2.24 0.92 -5.75
C SER A 487 2.38 2.45 -5.85
N VAL A 488 3.56 2.95 -6.21
CA VAL A 488 3.88 4.38 -6.29
C VAL A 488 3.63 4.94 -7.68
N GLY A 489 4.09 4.24 -8.72
CA GLY A 489 4.01 4.67 -10.12
C GLY A 489 2.75 4.20 -10.85
N GLY A 490 1.99 3.27 -10.26
CA GLY A 490 0.80 2.70 -10.91
C GLY A 490 1.14 1.80 -12.11
N ASP A 491 2.37 1.30 -12.20
CA ASP A 491 2.86 0.45 -13.29
C ASP A 491 3.18 -0.97 -12.81
N ILE A 492 2.35 -1.94 -13.22
CA ILE A 492 2.47 -3.36 -12.84
C ILE A 492 3.43 -4.16 -13.73
N THR A 493 3.99 -3.53 -14.77
CA THR A 493 4.74 -4.24 -15.83
C THR A 493 5.90 -5.04 -15.27
N GLU A 494 6.75 -4.43 -14.45
CA GLU A 494 7.93 -5.11 -13.89
C GLU A 494 7.56 -6.25 -12.95
N PHE A 495 6.48 -6.10 -12.18
CA PHE A 495 6.01 -7.19 -11.31
C PHE A 495 5.47 -8.36 -12.12
N THR A 496 4.77 -8.08 -13.21
CA THR A 496 4.27 -9.09 -14.16
C THR A 496 5.42 -9.84 -14.84
N LEU A 497 6.41 -9.12 -15.34
CA LEU A 497 7.60 -9.69 -15.97
C LEU A 497 8.44 -10.50 -14.97
N PHE A 498 8.56 -10.01 -13.73
CA PHE A 498 9.22 -10.73 -12.65
C PHE A 498 8.59 -12.11 -12.42
N LEU A 499 7.27 -12.17 -12.24
CA LEU A 499 6.57 -13.44 -12.04
C LEU A 499 6.66 -14.36 -13.28
N THR A 500 6.57 -13.78 -14.47
CA THR A 500 6.74 -14.52 -15.73
C THR A 500 8.11 -15.20 -15.82
N SER A 501 9.18 -14.52 -15.38
CA SER A 501 10.53 -15.07 -15.37
C SER A 501 10.71 -16.26 -14.40
N LEU A 502 9.83 -16.41 -13.40
CA LEU A 502 9.83 -17.54 -12.48
C LEU A 502 9.16 -18.77 -13.10
N LEU A 503 8.08 -18.57 -13.86
CA LEU A 503 7.39 -19.66 -14.56
C LEU A 503 8.29 -20.35 -15.60
N GLN A 504 9.06 -19.58 -16.35
CA GLN A 504 9.95 -20.09 -17.40
C GLN A 504 11.10 -20.97 -16.86
N LYS A 505 11.44 -20.84 -15.56
CA LYS A 505 12.47 -21.68 -14.93
C LYS A 505 11.92 -23.00 -14.41
N SER A 506 10.63 -23.06 -14.07
CA SER A 506 9.99 -24.28 -13.54
C SER A 506 9.81 -25.37 -14.61
N SER A 507 9.74 -24.99 -15.90
CA SER A 507 9.57 -25.93 -17.01
C SER A 507 10.84 -26.70 -17.42
N PHE A 508 12.01 -26.37 -16.87
CA PHE A 508 13.29 -27.01 -17.23
C PHE A 508 13.74 -28.17 -16.32
N THR A 509 12.96 -28.56 -15.31
CA THR A 509 13.35 -29.62 -14.35
C THR A 509 12.67 -30.98 -14.57
N SER A 510 12.04 -31.22 -15.72
CA SER A 510 11.46 -32.53 -16.08
C SER A 510 12.15 -33.16 -17.30
N SER A 511 13.41 -33.55 -17.16
CA SER A 511 14.01 -34.61 -17.98
C SER A 511 15.19 -35.23 -17.24
N PRO A 512 15.08 -36.47 -16.73
CA PRO A 512 16.26 -37.25 -16.40
C PRO A 512 16.84 -37.76 -17.72
N VAL A 513 17.92 -37.14 -18.18
CA VAL A 513 18.82 -37.78 -19.15
C VAL A 513 19.52 -38.90 -18.40
N LEU A 514 19.04 -40.13 -18.59
CA LEU A 514 19.81 -41.33 -18.26
C LEU A 514 21.10 -41.30 -19.11
N PRO A 515 22.30 -41.44 -18.53
CA PRO A 515 23.49 -41.64 -19.33
C PRO A 515 23.43 -43.05 -19.94
N GLU A 516 23.52 -43.13 -21.26
CA GLU A 516 23.81 -44.38 -21.95
C GLU A 516 25.28 -44.76 -21.72
N LYS A 517 25.43 -45.99 -21.22
CA LYS A 517 26.61 -46.88 -21.14
C LYS A 517 27.63 -46.64 -20.03
#